data_AF-A0A924NPK9-F1
#
_entry.id   AF-A0A924NPK9-F1
#
_cell.length_a   1.000
_cell.length_b   1.000
_cell.length_c   1.000
_cell.angle_alpha   90.00
_cell.angle_beta   90.00
_cell.angle_gamma   90.00
#
_symmetry.space_group_name_H-M   'P 1'
#
loop_
_entity.id
_entity.type
_entity.pdbx_description
1 polymer ?
#
loop_
_entity_poly.entity_id
_entity_poly.type
_entity_poly.pdbx_seq_one_letter_code
_entity_poly.pdbx_strand_id
1 'polypeptide(L)'
;MNGRPALLPGLVVATYGRHCMVERPDGTRLICHPRGKKSTAVVGDSVQWLPAAAGQGEDGTIEKLQPRRNLFYRQDEIRTKSFAANLDQVLILIAAEPEFSETQLSRALIAAEAERITPLIVLNKQDLTVPFERAWGW
;
A
#
# COMPACT_ATOMS: atom_id res chain seq x y z
N MET A 1 6.99 -15.27 -37.05
CA MET A 1 7.75 -14.68 -35.93
C MET A 1 6.74 -14.18 -34.90
N ASN A 2 6.37 -15.02 -33.93
CA ASN A 2 5.39 -14.64 -32.89
C ASN A 2 6.09 -13.83 -31.80
N GLY A 3 6.10 -12.51 -31.94
CA GLY A 3 6.55 -11.61 -30.89
C GLY A 3 5.58 -11.71 -29.71
N ARG A 4 6.04 -12.16 -28.55
CA ARG A 4 5.28 -11.99 -27.31
C ARG A 4 5.04 -10.49 -27.12
N PRO A 5 3.80 -10.05 -26.82
CA PRO A 5 3.55 -8.64 -26.56
C PRO A 5 4.44 -8.17 -25.41
N ALA A 6 5.02 -6.98 -25.56
CA ALA A 6 5.94 -6.41 -24.59
C ALA A 6 5.18 -6.07 -23.30
N LEU A 7 5.72 -6.52 -22.16
CA LEU A 7 5.17 -6.17 -20.86
C LEU A 7 5.45 -4.68 -20.58
N LEU A 8 4.41 -3.98 -20.12
CA LEU A 8 4.50 -2.58 -19.74
C LEU A 8 4.67 -2.46 -18.22
N PRO A 9 5.53 -1.55 -17.74
CA PRO A 9 5.64 -1.26 -16.31
C PRO A 9 4.39 -0.51 -15.81
N GLY A 10 4.11 -0.65 -14.52
CA GLY A 10 3.10 0.16 -13.84
C GLY A 10 3.19 0.02 -12.33
N LEU A 11 2.51 0.92 -11.63
CA LEU A 11 2.40 0.96 -10.17
C LEU A 11 0.96 0.69 -9.74
N VAL A 12 0.74 -0.24 -8.82
CA VAL A 12 -0.59 -0.46 -8.25
C VAL A 12 -0.91 0.66 -7.27
N VAL A 13 -1.90 1.49 -7.60
CA VAL A 13 -2.31 2.65 -6.79
C VAL A 13 -3.62 2.42 -6.03
N ALA A 14 -4.41 1.43 -6.44
CA ALA A 14 -5.60 0.99 -5.71
C ALA A 14 -5.89 -0.49 -5.94
N THR A 15 -6.53 -1.15 -4.98
CA THR A 15 -6.97 -2.55 -5.08
C THR A 15 -8.45 -2.69 -4.73
N TYR A 16 -9.20 -3.36 -5.59
CA TYR A 16 -10.64 -3.57 -5.46
C TYR A 16 -10.99 -5.06 -5.42
N GLY A 17 -10.14 -5.86 -4.77
CA GLY A 17 -10.31 -7.31 -4.59
C GLY A 17 -10.03 -8.15 -5.84
N ARG A 18 -10.82 -7.98 -6.91
CA ARG A 18 -10.68 -8.75 -8.17
C ARG A 18 -9.91 -8.03 -9.29
N HIS A 19 -9.60 -6.76 -9.08
CA HIS A 19 -8.94 -5.88 -10.03
C HIS A 19 -8.20 -4.79 -9.28
N CYS A 20 -7.24 -4.17 -9.95
CA CYS A 20 -6.36 -3.15 -9.39
C CYS A 20 -6.33 -1.95 -10.34
N MET A 21 -6.20 -0.76 -9.79
CA MET A 21 -5.85 0.42 -10.57
C MET A 21 -4.33 0.45 -10.74
N VAL A 22 -3.85 0.44 -11.98
CA VAL A 22 -2.44 0.56 -12.32
C VAL A 22 -2.19 1.92 -12.93
N GLU A 23 -1.24 2.64 -12.37
CA GLU A 23 -0.71 3.89 -12.89
C GLU A 23 0.50 3.61 -13.79
N ARG A 24 0.47 4.14 -15.01
CA ARG A 24 1.54 4.07 -15.99
C ARG A 24 2.62 5.12 -15.67
N PRO A 25 3.84 4.98 -16.23
CA PRO A 25 4.89 6.00 -16.05
C PRO A 25 4.52 7.40 -16.53
N ASP A 26 3.54 7.51 -17.44
CA ASP A 26 3.01 8.79 -17.93
C ASP A 26 1.94 9.41 -16.99
N GLY A 27 1.68 8.78 -15.84
CA GLY A 27 0.72 9.22 -14.83
C GLY A 27 -0.74 8.85 -15.12
N THR A 28 -1.03 8.27 -16.29
CA THR A 28 -2.38 7.83 -16.60
C THR A 28 -2.71 6.49 -15.93
N ARG A 29 -3.99 6.26 -15.68
CA ARG A 29 -4.46 5.13 -14.88
C ARG A 29 -5.43 4.26 -15.66
N LEU A 30 -5.33 2.97 -15.46
CA LEU A 30 -6.24 1.99 -16.02
C LEU A 30 -6.52 0.87 -15.03
N ILE A 31 -7.61 0.16 -15.26
CA ILE A 31 -7.91 -1.05 -14.52
C ILE A 31 -7.09 -2.19 -15.10
N CYS A 32 -6.43 -2.95 -14.23
CA CYS A 32 -5.79 -4.21 -14.59
C CYS A 32 -6.34 -5.35 -13.75
N HIS A 33 -6.55 -6.50 -14.39
CA HIS A 33 -6.94 -7.73 -13.74
C HIS A 33 -5.71 -8.61 -13.48
N PRO A 34 -5.59 -9.24 -12.30
CA PRO A 34 -4.53 -10.22 -12.06
C PRO A 34 -4.68 -11.41 -13.02
N ARG A 35 -3.57 -11.93 -13.54
CA ARG A 35 -3.60 -13.18 -14.27
C ARG A 35 -3.94 -14.33 -13.31
N GLY A 36 -5.11 -14.96 -13.52
CA GLY A 36 -5.59 -16.09 -12.73
C GLY A 36 -6.60 -15.72 -11.64
N LYS A 37 -6.89 -16.66 -10.73
CA LYS A 37 -7.99 -16.53 -9.75
C LYS A 37 -7.66 -15.76 -8.47
N LYS A 38 -6.38 -15.61 -8.10
CA LYS A 38 -5.97 -14.95 -6.85
C LYS A 38 -5.13 -13.72 -7.18
N SER A 39 -5.59 -12.55 -6.75
CA SER A 39 -4.75 -11.36 -6.70
C SER A 39 -3.91 -11.39 -5.43
N THR A 40 -2.60 -11.26 -5.56
CA THR A 40 -1.69 -10.98 -4.44
C THR A 40 -1.17 -9.55 -4.45
N ALA A 41 -1.56 -8.76 -5.48
CA ALA A 41 -1.15 -7.38 -5.64
C ALA A 41 -1.79 -6.49 -4.59
N VAL A 42 -0.97 -5.63 -3.99
CA VAL A 42 -1.36 -4.60 -3.02
C VAL A 42 -0.94 -3.22 -3.52
N VAL A 43 -1.45 -2.16 -2.89
CA VAL A 43 -1.02 -0.80 -3.22
C VAL A 43 0.49 -0.67 -3.00
N GLY A 44 1.18 0.02 -3.92
CA GLY A 44 2.63 0.18 -3.91
C GLY A 44 3.41 -0.93 -4.63
N ASP A 45 2.75 -1.99 -5.10
CA ASP A 45 3.43 -2.99 -5.94
C ASP A 45 3.80 -2.41 -7.32
N SER A 46 5.07 -2.56 -7.69
CA SER A 46 5.51 -2.40 -9.07
C SER A 46 5.17 -3.66 -9.86
N VAL A 47 4.51 -3.50 -11.00
CA VAL A 47 4.01 -4.60 -11.81
C VAL A 47 4.46 -4.52 -13.26
N GLN A 48 4.29 -5.62 -13.96
CA GLN A 48 4.38 -5.75 -15.40
C GLN A 48 3.02 -6.23 -15.90
N TRP A 49 2.42 -5.49 -16.83
CA TRP A 49 1.07 -5.75 -17.32
C TRP A 49 1.03 -5.72 -18.84
N LEU A 50 -0.02 -6.31 -19.41
CA LEU A 50 -0.31 -6.29 -20.84
C LEU A 50 -1.61 -5.54 -21.09
N PRO A 51 -1.67 -4.68 -22.12
CA PRO A 51 -2.94 -4.13 -22.57
C PRO A 51 -3.85 -5.22 -23.13
N ALA A 52 -5.16 -4.98 -23.10
CA ALA A 52 -6.11 -5.77 -23.84
C ALA A 52 -5.74 -5.83 -25.33
N ALA A 53 -6.11 -6.93 -25.99
CA ALA A 53 -5.99 -7.01 -27.44
C ALA A 53 -6.85 -5.93 -28.11
N ALA A 54 -6.43 -5.47 -29.29
CA ALA A 54 -7.15 -4.44 -30.04
C ALA A 54 -8.63 -4.81 -30.18
N GLY A 55 -9.53 -3.92 -29.72
CA GLY A 55 -10.98 -4.12 -29.76
C GLY A 55 -11.59 -4.84 -28.55
N GLN A 56 -10.81 -5.21 -27.52
CA GLN A 56 -11.32 -5.87 -26.31
C GLN A 56 -11.47 -4.95 -25.09
N GLY A 57 -11.35 -3.62 -25.28
CA GLY A 57 -11.46 -2.62 -24.22
C GLY A 57 -10.12 -2.01 -23.82
N GLU A 58 -10.13 -1.24 -22.73
CA GLU A 58 -8.97 -0.49 -22.21
C GLU A 58 -8.28 -1.20 -21.03
N ASP A 59 -8.89 -2.26 -20.50
CA ASP A 59 -8.42 -2.93 -19.28
C ASP A 59 -7.17 -3.79 -19.56
N GLY A 60 -6.23 -3.76 -18.63
CA GLY A 60 -4.99 -4.53 -18.70
C GLY A 60 -5.06 -5.87 -17.95
N THR A 61 -4.05 -6.70 -18.15
CA THR A 61 -3.80 -7.89 -17.32
C THR A 61 -2.44 -7.78 -16.64
N ILE A 62 -2.39 -7.89 -15.32
CA ILE A 62 -1.15 -7.98 -14.55
C ILE A 62 -0.55 -9.36 -14.77
N GLU A 63 0.63 -9.38 -15.39
CA GLU A 63 1.37 -10.60 -15.72
C GLU A 63 2.37 -11.00 -14.64
N LYS A 64 3.01 -10.00 -14.03
CA LYS A 64 4.08 -10.24 -13.06
C LYS A 64 4.16 -9.11 -12.04
N LEU A 65 4.37 -9.49 -10.78
CA LEU A 65 4.77 -8.57 -9.72
C LEU A 65 6.30 -8.50 -9.68
N GLN A 66 6.83 -7.29 -9.51
CA GLN A 66 8.26 -7.11 -9.25
C GLN A 66 8.59 -7.48 -7.80
N PRO A 67 9.86 -7.81 -7.49
CA PRO A 67 10.29 -8.07 -6.12
C PRO A 67 9.98 -6.89 -5.20
N ARG A 68 9.44 -7.19 -4.01
CA ARG A 68 9.09 -6.18 -3.00
C ARG A 68 10.29 -5.85 -2.13
N ARG A 69 10.44 -4.58 -1.74
CA ARG A 69 11.40 -4.14 -0.71
C ARG A 69 10.90 -4.50 0.70
N ASN A 70 9.60 -4.38 0.92
CA ASN A 70 8.89 -4.71 2.15
C ASN A 70 7.41 -5.00 1.85
N LEU A 71 6.70 -5.64 2.79
CA LEU A 71 5.29 -5.95 2.66
C LEU A 71 4.57 -5.66 3.97
N PHE A 72 3.90 -4.51 4.03
CA PHE A 72 3.22 -4.09 5.25
C PHE A 72 1.89 -4.84 5.44
N TYR A 73 1.76 -5.46 6.60
CA TYR A 73 0.61 -6.28 6.96
C TYR A 73 -0.09 -5.77 8.21
N ARG A 74 -1.39 -6.00 8.26
CA ARG A 74 -2.21 -5.85 9.46
C ARG A 74 -2.56 -7.24 9.97
N GLN A 75 -2.25 -7.50 11.22
CA GLN A 75 -2.71 -8.70 11.92
C GLN A 75 -3.97 -8.34 12.71
N ASP A 76 -5.09 -9.01 12.41
CA ASP A 76 -6.25 -9.07 13.29
C ASP A 76 -6.25 -10.41 14.07
N GLU A 77 -7.16 -10.58 15.04
CA GLU A 77 -7.24 -11.78 15.89
C GLU A 77 -7.38 -13.10 15.09
N ILE A 78 -7.80 -13.02 13.82
CA ILE A 78 -8.18 -14.19 13.02
C ILE A 78 -7.27 -14.34 11.78
N ARG A 79 -6.74 -13.25 11.21
CA ARG A 79 -6.02 -13.24 9.94
C ARG A 79 -4.99 -12.11 9.84
N THR A 80 -3.89 -12.43 9.17
CA THR A 80 -2.96 -11.43 8.63
C THR A 80 -3.39 -11.03 7.23
N LYS A 81 -3.59 -9.72 7.00
CA LYS A 81 -3.88 -9.15 5.67
C LYS A 81 -2.80 -8.16 5.28
N SER A 82 -2.09 -8.45 4.18
CA SER A 82 -1.22 -7.47 3.52
C SER A 82 -2.07 -6.40 2.83
N PHE A 83 -1.66 -5.14 2.93
CA PHE A 83 -2.42 -4.03 2.34
C PHE A 83 -1.56 -3.02 1.59
N ALA A 84 -0.24 -2.98 1.83
CA ALA A 84 0.68 -2.14 1.08
C ALA A 84 2.08 -2.78 0.95
N ALA A 85 2.82 -2.43 -0.09
CA ALA A 85 4.18 -2.87 -0.33
C ALA A 85 5.07 -1.71 -0.76
N ASN A 86 6.39 -1.88 -0.68
CA ASN A 86 7.38 -0.92 -1.16
C ASN A 86 7.23 0.47 -0.52
N LEU A 87 6.94 0.51 0.78
CA LEU A 87 6.84 1.74 1.55
C LEU A 87 8.23 2.21 1.96
N ASP A 88 8.48 3.51 1.87
CA ASP A 88 9.72 4.12 2.37
C ASP A 88 9.56 4.62 3.81
N GLN A 89 8.35 5.03 4.19
CA GLN A 89 8.05 5.61 5.49
C GLN A 89 6.63 5.24 5.95
N VAL A 90 6.44 5.08 7.27
CA VAL A 90 5.11 5.00 7.90
C VAL A 90 4.92 6.20 8.80
N LEU A 91 3.87 6.98 8.56
CA LEU A 91 3.45 8.06 9.45
C LEU A 91 2.46 7.51 10.48
N ILE A 92 2.82 7.53 11.76
CA ILE A 92 1.95 7.09 12.86
C ILE A 92 1.33 8.33 13.49
N LEU A 93 0.09 8.63 13.08
CA LEU A 93 -0.65 9.79 13.57
C LEU A 93 -1.37 9.43 14.87
N ILE A 94 -0.93 10.02 15.97
CA ILE A 94 -1.60 10.01 17.28
C ILE A 94 -2.28 11.37 17.50
N ALA A 95 -3.17 11.46 18.48
CA ALA A 95 -3.85 12.70 18.82
C ALA A 95 -3.75 12.97 20.32
N ALA A 96 -3.69 14.25 20.68
CA ALA A 96 -3.74 14.69 22.07
C ALA A 96 -5.07 14.34 22.76
N GLU A 97 -6.15 14.32 21.98
CA GLU A 97 -7.49 13.95 22.45
C GLU A 97 -8.27 13.23 21.34
N PRO A 98 -8.93 12.08 21.58
CA PRO A 98 -8.79 11.28 22.79
C PRO A 98 -7.34 10.85 23.01
N GLU A 99 -6.99 10.55 24.26
CA GLU A 99 -5.67 10.03 24.61
C GLU A 99 -5.33 8.81 23.73
N PHE A 100 -4.13 8.81 23.17
CA PHE A 100 -3.69 7.73 22.30
C PHE A 100 -3.37 6.47 23.11
N SER A 101 -3.54 5.30 22.51
CA SER A 101 -3.17 4.04 23.14
C SER A 101 -1.69 3.75 22.92
N GLU A 102 -0.90 3.73 24.00
CA GLU A 102 0.52 3.33 23.96
C GLU A 102 0.71 1.93 23.37
N THR A 103 -0.18 1.01 23.69
CA THR A 103 -0.15 -0.35 23.16
C THR A 103 -0.37 -0.37 21.65
N GLN A 104 -1.26 0.48 21.12
CA GLN A 104 -1.46 0.60 19.67
C GLN A 104 -0.23 1.23 19.00
N LEU A 105 0.34 2.29 19.59
CA LEU A 105 1.56 2.92 19.10
C LEU A 105 2.72 1.92 19.06
N SER A 106 2.94 1.19 20.14
CA SER A 106 3.97 0.16 20.26
C SER A 106 3.83 -0.93 19.20
N ARG A 107 2.60 -1.43 18.97
CA ARG A 107 2.36 -2.42 17.91
C ARG A 107 2.61 -1.85 16.51
N ALA A 108 2.26 -0.60 16.26
CA ALA A 108 2.52 0.05 14.97
C ALA A 108 4.03 0.22 14.72
N LEU A 109 4.78 0.64 15.74
CA LEU A 109 6.24 0.73 15.69
C LEU A 109 6.89 -0.64 15.44
N ILE A 110 6.49 -1.67 16.18
CA ILE A 110 6.98 -3.05 15.98
C ILE A 110 6.71 -3.53 14.56
N ALA A 111 5.51 -3.29 14.02
CA ALA A 111 5.16 -3.70 12.67
C ALA A 111 6.01 -2.97 11.61
N ALA A 112 6.25 -1.66 11.77
CA ALA A 112 7.07 -0.88 10.87
C ALA A 112 8.54 -1.36 10.87
N GLU A 113 9.11 -1.55 12.07
CA GLU A 113 10.47 -2.05 12.24
C GLU A 113 10.65 -3.48 11.71
N ALA A 114 9.68 -4.37 11.94
CA ALA A 114 9.72 -5.75 11.43
C ALA A 114 9.83 -5.79 9.89
N GLU A 115 9.19 -4.84 9.20
CA GLU A 115 9.22 -4.69 7.75
C GLU A 115 10.31 -3.72 7.27
N ARG A 116 11.19 -3.24 8.18
CA ARG A 116 12.28 -2.28 7.90
C ARG A 116 11.79 -1.00 7.21
N ILE A 117 10.64 -0.48 7.65
CA ILE A 117 10.08 0.78 7.18
C ILE A 117 10.30 1.82 8.26
N THR A 118 10.86 2.98 7.90
CA THR A 118 11.13 4.06 8.86
C THR A 118 9.82 4.64 9.42
N PRO A 119 9.55 4.55 10.73
CA PRO A 119 8.39 5.19 11.33
C PRO A 119 8.65 6.68 11.61
N LEU A 120 7.59 7.49 11.51
CA LEU A 120 7.58 8.87 11.98
C LEU A 120 6.28 9.09 12.77
N ILE A 121 6.43 9.35 14.08
CA ILE A 121 5.31 9.63 14.97
C ILE A 121 4.92 11.10 14.82
N VAL A 122 3.63 11.36 14.64
CA VAL A 122 3.06 12.70 14.56
C VAL A 122 1.98 12.85 15.60
N LEU A 123 2.14 13.81 16.51
CA LEU A 123 1.09 14.22 17.43
C LEU A 123 0.21 15.28 16.77
N ASN A 124 -1.06 14.94 16.60
CA ASN A 124 -2.08 15.81 16.01
C ASN A 124 -2.91 16.53 17.08
N LYS A 125 -3.69 17.52 16.62
CA LYS A 125 -4.58 18.37 17.43
C LYS A 125 -3.85 19.38 18.31
N GLN A 126 -2.86 20.06 17.73
CA GLN A 126 -2.12 21.14 18.39
C GLN A 126 -3.01 22.31 18.83
N ASP A 127 -4.18 22.47 18.19
CA ASP A 127 -5.20 23.42 18.61
C ASP A 127 -5.71 23.17 20.04
N LEU A 128 -5.66 21.92 20.52
CA LEU A 128 -5.97 21.54 21.89
C LEU A 128 -4.76 21.75 22.80
N THR A 129 -4.37 23.01 22.99
CA THR A 129 -3.14 23.41 23.72
C THR A 129 -2.85 22.60 24.98
N VAL A 130 -3.77 22.56 25.95
CA VAL A 130 -3.56 21.85 27.23
C VAL A 130 -3.46 20.32 27.06
N PRO A 131 -4.38 19.63 26.36
CA PRO A 131 -4.19 18.22 26.02
C PRO A 131 -2.90 17.92 25.24
N PHE A 132 -2.53 18.78 24.30
CA PHE A 132 -1.38 18.59 23.41
C PHE A 132 -0.05 18.64 24.15
N GLU A 133 0.14 19.67 24.98
CA GLU A 133 1.34 19.77 25.84
C GLU A 133 1.45 18.58 26.80
N ARG A 134 0.32 18.12 27.36
CA ARG A 134 0.30 16.94 28.23
C ARG A 134 0.72 15.67 27.49
N ALA A 135 0.26 15.49 26.25
CA ALA A 135 0.59 14.32 25.44
C ALA A 135 2.08 14.24 25.06
N TRP A 136 2.82 15.35 25.13
CA TRP A 136 4.28 15.40 24.98
C TRP A 136 5.06 15.10 26.26
N GLY A 137 4.40 15.12 27.42
CA GLY A 137 4.96 14.62 28.66
C GLY A 137 4.99 13.09 28.78
N TRP A 138 4.62 12.39 27.71
CA TRP A 138 4.68 10.93 27.60
C TRP A 138 6.12 10.42 27.50
#